data_AF-A0A2V7P659-F1
#
_entry.id   AF-A0A2V7P659-F1
#
_cell.length_a   1.000
_cell.length_b   1.000
_cell.length_c   1.000
_cell.angle_alpha   90.00
_cell.angle_beta   90.00
_cell.angle_gamma   90.00
#
_symmetry.space_group_name_H-M   'P 1'
#
loop_
_entity.id
_entity.type
_entity.pdbx_description
1 polymer ?
#
loop_
_entity_poly.entity_id
_entity_poly.type
_entity_poly.pdbx_seq_one_letter_code
_entity_poly.pdbx_strand_id
1 'polypeptide(L)'
;MTFQDFRTLIDRLAREVPADFRDGIVAIDVSPKVIPHPVRGDAYTLGECIPLEWSGGGADLQSRIVLYHGSFTALARLDAGDFDWRREAWETLSHELRHHLELRANVAALEAYDWATEQNFARGDGEPFDPVFYRSGERLAPGVYKV
;
A
#
# COMPACT_ATOMS: atom_id res chain seq x y z
N MET A 1 -10.30 -8.93 -14.89
CA MET A 1 -9.96 -10.24 -14.29
C MET A 1 -11.07 -10.67 -13.33
N THR A 2 -11.43 -11.96 -13.26
CA THR A 2 -12.43 -12.42 -12.29
C THR A 2 -11.85 -12.44 -10.87
N PHE A 3 -12.70 -12.49 -9.84
CA PHE A 3 -12.25 -12.56 -8.45
C PHE A 3 -11.40 -13.80 -8.17
N GLN A 4 -11.76 -14.96 -8.73
CA GLN A 4 -11.02 -16.21 -8.53
C GLN A 4 -9.68 -16.22 -9.27
N ASP A 5 -9.62 -15.67 -10.48
CA ASP A 5 -8.37 -15.50 -11.21
C ASP A 5 -7.43 -14.56 -10.46
N PHE A 6 -7.96 -13.47 -9.90
CA PHE A 6 -7.19 -12.53 -9.10
C PHE A 6 -6.66 -13.17 -7.81
N ARG A 7 -7.47 -13.95 -7.10
CA ARG A 7 -6.99 -14.76 -5.96
C ARG A 7 -5.84 -15.68 -6.35
N THR A 8 -5.99 -16.41 -7.44
CA THR A 8 -4.96 -17.32 -7.95
C THR A 8 -3.69 -16.57 -8.35
N LEU A 9 -3.82 -15.35 -8.89
CA LEU A 9 -2.71 -14.45 -9.14
C LEU A 9 -2.00 -14.04 -7.84
N ILE A 10 -2.73 -13.56 -6.83
CA ILE A 10 -2.15 -13.15 -5.55
C ILE A 10 -1.44 -14.33 -4.86
N ASP A 11 -2.04 -15.52 -4.84
CA ASP A 11 -1.42 -16.72 -4.26
C ASP A 11 -0.12 -17.10 -4.97
N ARG A 12 -0.02 -16.85 -6.27
CA ARG A 12 1.22 -17.07 -7.03
C ARG A 12 2.26 -16.02 -6.68
N LEU A 13 1.90 -14.73 -6.70
CA LEU A 13 2.80 -13.64 -6.36
C LEU A 13 3.33 -13.77 -4.92
N ALA A 14 2.48 -14.12 -3.96
CA ALA A 14 2.88 -14.35 -2.58
C ALA A 14 3.90 -15.50 -2.42
N ARG A 15 3.87 -16.50 -3.31
CA ARG A 15 4.87 -17.59 -3.33
C ARG A 15 6.19 -17.17 -3.98
N GLU A 16 6.20 -16.14 -4.82
CA GLU A 16 7.41 -15.55 -5.38
C GLU A 16 8.18 -14.74 -4.30
N VAL A 17 7.50 -14.29 -3.25
CA VAL A 17 8.10 -13.55 -2.11
C VAL A 17 8.85 -14.52 -1.18
N PRO A 18 10.16 -14.28 -0.91
CA PRO A 18 10.93 -15.08 0.03
C PRO A 18 10.25 -15.16 1.41
N ALA A 19 10.35 -16.32 2.06
CA ALA A 19 9.65 -16.57 3.32
C ALA A 19 10.03 -15.58 4.44
N ASP A 20 11.29 -15.14 4.48
CA ASP A 20 11.78 -14.21 5.49
C ASP A 20 11.05 -12.85 5.46
N PHE A 21 10.59 -12.41 4.27
CA PHE A 21 9.81 -11.18 4.13
C PHE A 21 8.32 -11.36 4.47
N ARG A 22 7.90 -12.58 4.78
CA ARG A 22 6.52 -12.92 5.17
C ARG A 22 6.40 -13.35 6.63
N ASP A 23 7.51 -13.41 7.36
CA ASP A 23 7.52 -13.74 8.78
C ASP A 23 6.74 -12.69 9.58
N GLY A 24 5.79 -13.12 10.41
CA GLY A 24 4.84 -12.24 11.10
C GLY A 24 3.55 -11.93 10.32
N ILE A 25 3.44 -12.35 9.06
CA ILE A 25 2.21 -12.19 8.27
C ILE A 25 1.31 -13.41 8.46
N VAL A 26 0.16 -13.23 9.10
CA VAL A 26 -0.75 -14.35 9.40
C VAL A 26 -1.57 -14.77 8.19
N ALA A 27 -1.83 -13.85 7.27
CA ALA A 27 -2.59 -14.10 6.04
C ALA A 27 -2.35 -12.99 5.00
N ILE A 28 -2.42 -13.37 3.73
CA ILE A 28 -2.56 -12.48 2.58
C ILE A 28 -3.90 -12.81 1.94
N ASP A 29 -4.89 -11.94 2.12
CA ASP A 29 -6.28 -12.14 1.71
C ASP A 29 -6.65 -11.29 0.50
N VAL A 30 -7.69 -11.73 -0.20
CA VAL A 30 -8.33 -10.95 -1.26
C VAL A 30 -9.78 -10.65 -0.89
N SER A 31 -10.15 -9.38 -0.98
CA SER A 31 -11.49 -8.88 -0.64
C SER A 31 -12.21 -8.39 -1.90
N PRO A 32 -13.52 -8.67 -2.08
CA PRO A 32 -14.30 -8.16 -3.21
C PRO A 32 -14.70 -6.69 -3.03
N LYS A 33 -14.39 -6.07 -1.88
CA LYS A 33 -14.77 -4.68 -1.59
C LYS A 33 -14.10 -3.69 -2.55
N VAL A 34 -14.78 -2.58 -2.75
CA VAL A 34 -14.23 -1.37 -3.39
C VAL A 34 -14.00 -0.35 -2.28
N ILE A 35 -12.79 0.17 -2.17
CA ILE A 35 -12.40 1.17 -1.17
C ILE A 35 -12.02 2.46 -1.92
N PRO A 36 -12.99 3.34 -2.24
CA PRO A 36 -12.70 4.61 -2.90
C PRO A 36 -12.06 5.59 -1.93
N HIS A 37 -11.22 6.48 -2.47
CA HIS A 37 -10.75 7.63 -1.71
C HIS A 37 -11.95 8.54 -1.36
N PRO A 38 -12.05 9.07 -0.14
CA PRO A 38 -13.24 9.80 0.31
C PRO A 38 -13.51 11.09 -0.48
N VAL A 39 -12.48 11.70 -1.06
CA VAL A 39 -12.59 12.97 -1.81
C VAL A 39 -12.12 12.89 -3.27
N ARG A 40 -11.43 11.82 -3.69
CA ARG A 40 -10.92 11.66 -5.06
C ARG A 40 -11.63 10.52 -5.75
N GLY A 41 -12.47 10.85 -6.74
CA GLY A 41 -13.38 9.88 -7.37
C GLY A 41 -12.69 8.80 -8.22
N ASP A 42 -11.43 9.04 -8.59
CA ASP A 42 -10.59 8.18 -9.43
C ASP A 42 -9.48 7.45 -8.64
N ALA A 43 -9.36 7.70 -7.33
CA ALA A 43 -8.40 7.04 -6.46
C ALA A 43 -9.05 5.95 -5.61
N TYR A 44 -8.34 4.83 -5.43
CA TYR A 44 -8.81 3.68 -4.65
C TYR A 44 -7.68 3.09 -3.81
N THR A 45 -8.01 2.64 -2.60
CA THR A 45 -7.11 1.80 -1.80
C THR A 45 -7.09 0.40 -2.40
N LEU A 46 -5.94 0.00 -2.96
CA LEU A 46 -5.74 -1.30 -3.61
C LEU A 46 -5.34 -2.40 -2.63
N GLY A 47 -4.53 -2.06 -1.63
CA GLY A 47 -4.03 -2.95 -0.59
C GLY A 47 -4.04 -2.29 0.78
N GLU A 48 -3.92 -3.11 1.82
CA GLU A 48 -3.75 -2.64 3.20
C GLU A 48 -3.02 -3.68 4.04
N CYS A 49 -2.02 -3.25 4.80
CA CYS A 49 -1.35 -4.00 5.85
C CYS A 49 -1.96 -3.68 7.21
N ILE A 50 -2.76 -4.59 7.75
CA ILE A 50 -3.49 -4.43 9.01
C ILE A 50 -2.67 -5.04 10.16
N PRO A 51 -2.14 -4.24 11.11
CA PRO A 51 -1.51 -4.78 12.32
C PRO A 51 -2.55 -5.44 13.22
N LEU A 52 -2.20 -6.57 13.84
CA LEU A 52 -3.09 -7.36 14.70
C LEU A 52 -2.63 -7.31 16.15
N GLU A 53 -1.65 -8.12 16.52
CA GLU A 53 -1.07 -8.20 17.86
C GLU A 53 0.31 -7.53 17.86
N TRP A 54 0.59 -6.71 18.88
CA TRP A 54 1.88 -6.04 19.06
C TRP A 54 2.12 -5.66 20.52
N SER A 55 3.23 -6.11 21.11
CA SER A 55 3.68 -5.72 22.46
C SER A 55 4.38 -4.35 22.52
N GLY A 56 4.60 -3.70 21.37
CA GLY A 56 5.37 -2.45 21.25
C GLY A 56 6.85 -2.64 20.89
N GLY A 57 7.39 -3.86 20.97
CA GLY A 57 8.80 -4.18 20.67
C GLY A 57 9.08 -4.67 19.24
N GLY A 58 8.04 -4.91 18.43
CA GLY A 58 8.15 -5.25 16.99
C GLY A 58 8.41 -6.74 16.70
N ALA A 59 9.09 -7.44 17.62
CA ALA A 59 9.43 -8.86 17.45
C ALA A 59 8.21 -9.80 17.42
N ASP A 60 7.13 -9.43 18.11
CA ASP A 60 5.86 -10.17 18.15
C ASP A 60 4.78 -9.58 17.24
N LEU A 61 5.12 -8.58 16.42
CA LEU A 61 4.16 -7.94 15.53
C LEU A 61 3.62 -8.96 14.54
N GLN A 62 2.29 -9.07 14.54
CA GLN A 62 1.54 -9.79 13.51
C GLN A 62 0.79 -8.83 12.61
N SER A 63 0.69 -9.16 11.32
CA SER A 63 -0.10 -8.39 10.37
C SER A 63 -0.88 -9.29 9.42
N ARG A 64 -1.97 -8.75 8.89
CA ARG A 64 -2.72 -9.32 7.77
C ARG A 64 -2.64 -8.35 6.59
N ILE A 65 -2.30 -8.88 5.42
CA ILE A 65 -2.35 -8.10 4.18
C ILE A 65 -3.67 -8.41 3.48
N VAL A 66 -4.35 -7.38 2.97
CA VAL A 66 -5.57 -7.51 2.17
C VAL A 66 -5.40 -6.79 0.86
N LEU A 67 -5.72 -7.43 -0.27
CA LEU A 67 -5.84 -6.78 -1.57
C LEU A 67 -7.32 -6.71 -1.99
N TYR A 68 -7.77 -5.53 -2.41
CA TYR A 68 -9.16 -5.22 -2.70
C TYR A 68 -9.47 -5.39 -4.20
N HIS A 69 -9.85 -6.59 -4.62
CA HIS A 69 -10.21 -6.90 -6.03
C HIS A 69 -11.25 -5.93 -6.61
N GLY A 70 -12.19 -5.47 -5.79
CA GLY A 70 -13.17 -4.47 -6.21
C GLY A 70 -12.51 -3.14 -6.59
N SER A 71 -11.56 -2.65 -5.78
CA SER A 71 -10.75 -1.46 -6.09
C SER A 71 -9.92 -1.64 -7.36
N PHE A 72 -9.24 -2.78 -7.52
CA PHE A 72 -8.51 -3.10 -8.77
C PHE A 72 -9.44 -3.08 -10.00
N THR A 73 -10.64 -3.64 -9.86
CA THR A 73 -11.63 -3.65 -10.95
C THR A 73 -12.13 -2.25 -11.27
N ALA A 74 -12.30 -1.38 -10.27
CA ALA A 74 -12.68 0.00 -10.47
C ALA A 74 -11.59 0.78 -11.20
N LEU A 75 -10.33 0.65 -10.74
CA LEU A 75 -9.17 1.27 -11.36
C LEU A 75 -8.96 0.78 -12.81
N ALA A 76 -9.05 -0.52 -13.06
CA ALA A 76 -8.92 -1.11 -14.39
C ALA A 76 -9.96 -0.60 -15.41
N ARG A 77 -11.13 -0.12 -14.95
CA ARG A 77 -12.14 0.50 -15.81
C ARG A 77 -11.77 1.91 -16.24
N LEU A 78 -10.97 2.63 -15.45
CA LEU A 78 -10.47 3.95 -15.79
C LEU A 78 -9.38 3.87 -16.86
N ASP A 79 -8.60 2.79 -16.86
CA ASP A 79 -7.44 2.58 -17.73
C ASP A 79 -7.78 2.06 -19.14
N ALA A 80 -9.02 2.27 -19.61
CA ALA A 80 -9.50 1.94 -20.96
C ALA A 80 -9.18 0.52 -21.49
N GLY A 81 -8.89 -0.44 -20.61
CA GLY A 81 -8.59 -1.83 -20.95
C GLY A 81 -7.09 -2.20 -21.04
N ASP A 82 -6.16 -1.28 -20.77
CA ASP A 82 -4.70 -1.55 -20.77
C ASP A 82 -4.12 -1.92 -19.40
N PHE A 83 -5.01 -2.18 -18.43
CA PHE A 83 -4.62 -2.42 -17.04
C PHE A 83 -3.78 -3.70 -16.86
N ASP A 84 -2.50 -3.54 -16.51
CA ASP A 84 -1.60 -4.65 -16.20
C ASP A 84 -1.85 -5.19 -14.79
N TRP A 85 -2.82 -6.11 -14.71
CA TRP A 85 -3.21 -6.77 -13.47
C TRP A 85 -2.05 -7.41 -12.70
N ARG A 86 -1.05 -7.98 -13.38
CA ARG A 86 0.06 -8.65 -12.68
C ARG A 86 0.99 -7.62 -12.07
N ARG A 87 1.35 -6.59 -12.83
CA ARG A 87 2.21 -5.51 -12.36
C ARG A 87 1.58 -4.77 -11.19
N GLU A 88 0.34 -4.33 -11.34
CA GLU A 88 -0.39 -3.58 -10.30
C GLU A 88 -0.55 -4.40 -9.02
N ALA A 89 -0.85 -5.70 -9.14
CA ALA A 89 -0.95 -6.61 -8.00
C ALA A 89 0.40 -6.81 -7.32
N TRP A 90 1.49 -6.91 -8.08
CA TRP A 90 2.84 -7.05 -7.53
C TRP A 90 3.30 -5.78 -6.82
N GLU A 91 3.10 -4.62 -7.43
CA GLU A 91 3.43 -3.31 -6.84
C GLU A 91 2.66 -3.13 -5.52
N THR A 92 1.34 -3.35 -5.53
CA THR A 92 0.50 -3.29 -4.32
C THR A 92 0.96 -4.28 -3.25
N LEU A 93 1.15 -5.56 -3.59
CA LEU A 93 1.58 -6.56 -2.60
C LEU A 93 2.94 -6.21 -2.00
N SER A 94 3.89 -5.76 -2.83
CA SER A 94 5.23 -5.38 -2.37
C SER A 94 5.22 -4.14 -1.47
N HIS A 95 4.30 -3.20 -1.73
CA HIS A 95 4.07 -2.02 -0.88
C HIS A 95 3.56 -2.42 0.50
N GLU A 96 2.53 -3.28 0.58
CA GLU A 96 1.99 -3.75 1.86
C GLU A 96 2.98 -4.62 2.65
N LEU A 97 3.79 -5.43 1.95
CA LEU A 97 4.88 -6.17 2.58
C LEU A 97 5.93 -5.23 3.18
N ARG A 98 6.21 -4.12 2.51
CA ARG A 98 7.14 -3.12 3.03
C ARG A 98 6.58 -2.42 4.27
N HIS A 99 5.29 -2.06 4.30
CA HIS A 99 4.65 -1.56 5.52
C HIS A 99 4.83 -2.53 6.69
N HIS A 100 4.57 -3.81 6.46
CA HIS A 100 4.76 -4.83 7.48
C HIS A 100 6.21 -4.86 8.03
N LEU A 101 7.20 -4.86 7.13
CA LEU A 101 8.62 -4.88 7.53
C LEU A 101 9.05 -3.62 8.28
N GLU A 102 8.57 -2.45 7.87
CA GLU A 102 8.85 -1.19 8.56
C GLU A 102 8.22 -1.16 9.96
N LEU A 103 6.97 -1.62 10.09
CA LEU A 103 6.32 -1.77 11.39
C LEU A 103 7.09 -2.75 12.30
N ARG A 104 7.58 -3.88 11.77
CA ARG A 104 8.43 -4.82 12.53
C ARG A 104 9.74 -4.20 12.97
N ALA A 105 10.30 -3.30 12.16
CA ALA A 105 11.52 -2.56 12.47
C ALA A 105 11.26 -1.33 13.36
N ASN A 106 10.00 -1.06 13.73
CA ASN A 106 9.58 0.16 14.43
C ASN A 106 10.03 1.45 13.69
N VAL A 107 9.87 1.43 12.38
CA VAL A 107 10.14 2.54 11.44
C VAL A 107 8.84 2.90 10.73
N ALA A 108 8.67 4.18 10.37
CA ALA A 108 7.48 4.70 9.70
C ALA A 108 7.83 5.53 8.45
N ALA A 109 8.87 5.13 7.72
CA ALA A 109 9.39 5.90 6.59
C ALA A 109 8.42 5.87 5.38
N LEU A 110 7.81 4.72 5.11
CA LEU A 110 6.82 4.54 4.07
C LEU A 110 5.50 5.24 4.44
N GLU A 111 5.07 5.19 5.70
CA GLU A 111 3.91 5.99 6.15
C GLU A 111 4.15 7.49 5.96
N ALA A 112 5.36 7.97 6.27
CA ALA A 112 5.73 9.37 6.05
C ALA A 112 5.76 9.76 4.56
N TYR A 113 6.11 8.83 3.67
CA TYR A 113 6.05 8.99 2.22
C TYR A 113 4.61 8.99 1.70
N ASP A 114 3.76 8.07 2.17
CA ASP A 114 2.36 7.99 1.77
C ASP A 114 1.59 9.24 2.19
N TRP A 115 1.85 9.73 3.41
CA TRP A 115 1.31 11.00 3.87
C TRP A 115 1.77 12.17 2.97
N ALA A 116 3.05 12.23 2.63
CA ALA A 116 3.55 13.30 1.75
C ALA A 116 2.97 13.22 0.33
N THR A 117 2.73 12.02 -0.17
CA THR A 117 2.06 11.79 -1.45
C THR A 117 0.63 12.32 -1.40
N GLU A 118 -0.10 12.03 -0.32
CA GLU A 118 -1.45 12.56 -0.10
C GLU A 118 -1.47 14.10 -0.03
N GLN A 119 -0.51 14.71 0.67
CA GLN A 119 -0.35 16.17 0.71
C GLN A 119 -0.02 16.74 -0.68
N ASN A 120 0.78 16.04 -1.48
CA ASN A 120 1.12 16.46 -2.83
C ASN A 120 -0.08 16.41 -3.77
N PHE A 121 -0.95 15.41 -3.65
CA PHE A 121 -2.22 15.36 -4.35
C PHE A 121 -3.12 16.52 -3.92
N ALA A 122 -3.31 16.76 -2.63
CA ALA A 122 -4.10 17.88 -2.11
C ALA A 122 -3.62 19.23 -2.67
N ARG A 123 -2.29 19.43 -2.73
CA ARG A 123 -1.69 20.61 -3.38
C ARG A 123 -2.03 20.72 -4.87
N GLY A 124 -2.03 19.61 -5.61
CA GLY A 124 -2.36 19.57 -7.05
C GLY A 124 -3.84 19.88 -7.31
N ASP A 125 -4.72 19.42 -6.42
CA ASP A 125 -6.18 19.57 -6.52
C ASP A 125 -6.67 20.93 -6.00
N GLY A 126 -5.81 21.72 -5.36
CA GLY A 126 -6.17 23.00 -4.74
C GLY A 126 -6.85 22.86 -3.37
N GLU A 127 -6.79 21.68 -2.77
CA GLU A 127 -7.30 21.39 -1.43
C GLU A 127 -6.32 21.86 -0.35
N PRO A 128 -6.78 22.03 0.91
CA PRO A 128 -5.88 22.32 2.03
C PRO A 128 -4.80 21.24 2.19
N PHE A 129 -3.55 21.67 2.32
CA PHE A 129 -2.39 20.79 2.51
C PHE A 129 -1.39 21.39 3.50
N ASP A 130 -0.53 20.56 4.10
CA ASP A 130 0.58 21.01 4.93
C ASP A 130 1.74 21.51 4.04
N PRO A 131 2.12 22.79 4.05
CA PRO A 131 3.15 23.33 3.16
C PRO A 131 4.56 22.80 3.44
N VAL A 132 4.80 22.15 4.59
CA VAL A 132 6.08 21.53 4.92
C VAL A 132 6.10 20.01 4.69
N PHE A 133 5.11 19.46 3.97
CA PHE A 133 4.99 18.02 3.74
C PHE A 133 6.24 17.37 3.13
N TYR A 134 6.98 18.11 2.27
CA TYR A 134 8.22 17.64 1.67
C TYR A 134 9.31 17.30 2.70
N ARG A 135 9.18 17.74 3.96
CA ARG A 135 10.14 17.48 5.04
C ARG A 135 9.96 16.13 5.72
N SER A 136 8.86 15.41 5.46
CA SER A 136 8.64 14.06 6.02
C SER A 136 9.47 12.99 5.31
N GLY A 137 10.00 13.29 4.12
CA GLY A 137 10.91 12.41 3.39
C GLY A 137 12.33 12.38 3.96
N GLU A 138 13.22 11.64 3.30
CA GLU A 138 14.62 11.52 3.69
C GLU A 138 15.36 12.86 3.53
N ARG A 139 16.02 13.35 4.58
CA ARG A 139 16.85 14.56 4.51
C ARG A 139 18.23 14.22 3.95
N LEU A 140 18.46 14.54 2.68
CA LEU A 140 19.74 14.30 1.98
C LEU A 140 20.81 15.34 2.31
N ALA A 141 20.41 16.60 2.54
CA ALA A 141 21.30 17.71 2.87
C ALA A 141 20.56 18.81 3.67
N PRO A 142 21.24 19.85 4.18
CA PRO A 142 20.56 21.00 4.77
C PRO A 142 19.56 21.64 3.80
N GLY A 143 18.26 21.56 4.13
CA GLY A 143 17.19 22.11 3.29
C GLY A 143 16.79 21.25 2.09
N VAL A 144 17.42 20.09 1.88
CA VAL A 144 17.12 19.18 0.75
C VAL A 144 16.53 17.88 1.29
N TYR A 145 15.33 17.58 0.83
CA TYR A 145 14.56 16.40 1.21
C TYR A 145 14.14 15.64 -0.03
N LYS A 146 14.09 14.31 0.10
CA LYS A 146 13.56 13.41 -0.91
C LYS A 146 12.30 12.77 -0.35
N VAL A 147 11.17 13.21 -0.88
CA VAL A 147 9.92 12.46 -0.83
C VAL A 147 9.90 11.62 -2.09
#